data_AF-A0A0B8PFL9-F1
#
_entry.id   AF-A0A0B8PFL9-F1
#
_cell.length_a   1.000
_cell.length_b   1.000
_cell.length_c   1.000
_cell.angle_alpha   90.00
_cell.angle_beta   90.00
_cell.angle_gamma   90.00
#
_symmetry.space_group_name_H-M   'P 1'
#
loop_
_entity.id
_entity.type
_entity.pdbx_description
1 polymer ?
#
loop_
_entity_poly.entity_id
_entity_poly.type
_entity_poly.pdbx_seq_one_letter_code
_entity_poly.pdbx_strand_id
1 'polypeptide(L)'
;MLTFSAEQLLAKASDIEGEVAVDSVNYTGTDGILTQNEDGTFSFAPNQNFNGEIALDVVVVDEEGATVNATANIDVLPINDAPVQVLTPTRLTKMVLLPSAKSSF
;
A
#
# COMPACT_ATOMS: atom_id res chain seq x y z
N MET A 1 1.67 -1.01 1.41
CA MET A 1 1.14 -2.39 1.40
C MET A 1 -0.36 -2.29 1.54
N LEU A 2 -1.09 -2.97 0.68
CA LEU A 2 -2.55 -3.06 0.71
C LEU A 2 -2.91 -4.41 1.32
N THR A 3 -3.93 -4.44 2.17
CA THR A 3 -4.44 -5.68 2.77
C THR A 3 -5.93 -5.74 2.54
N PHE A 4 -6.41 -6.91 2.12
CA PHE A 4 -7.82 -7.18 1.91
C PHE A 4 -8.22 -8.51 2.54
N SER A 5 -9.45 -8.57 3.05
CA SER A 5 -10.01 -9.78 3.66
C SER A 5 -10.74 -10.64 2.63
N ALA A 6 -10.98 -11.91 2.98
CA ALA A 6 -11.81 -12.79 2.18
C ALA A 6 -13.23 -12.21 1.98
N GLU A 7 -13.81 -11.61 3.02
CA GLU A 7 -15.15 -10.99 2.91
C GLU A 7 -15.18 -9.85 1.88
N GLN A 8 -14.10 -9.07 1.76
CA GLN A 8 -14.01 -8.02 0.75
C GLN A 8 -13.97 -8.57 -0.67
N LEU A 9 -13.32 -9.72 -0.89
CA LEU A 9 -13.29 -10.41 -2.18
C LEU A 9 -14.63 -11.09 -2.50
N LEU A 10 -15.37 -11.52 -1.47
CA LEU A 10 -16.68 -12.14 -1.59
C LEU A 10 -17.83 -11.14 -1.59
N ALA A 11 -17.60 -9.83 -1.51
CA ALA A 11 -18.64 -8.82 -1.37
C ALA A 11 -19.68 -8.77 -2.53
N LYS A 12 -19.42 -9.48 -3.64
CA LYS A 12 -20.33 -9.69 -4.77
C LYS A 12 -20.64 -11.16 -5.06
N ALA A 13 -20.04 -12.07 -4.31
CA ALA A 13 -20.35 -13.48 -4.40
C ALA A 13 -21.57 -13.78 -3.51
N SER A 14 -22.49 -14.57 -4.04
CA SER A 14 -23.65 -15.08 -3.30
C SER A 14 -24.04 -16.41 -3.92
N ASP A 15 -24.37 -17.37 -3.08
CA ASP A 15 -24.99 -18.61 -3.50
C ASP A 15 -26.43 -18.65 -2.98
N ILE A 16 -27.37 -19.19 -3.77
CA ILE A 16 -28.79 -19.22 -3.39
C ILE A 16 -29.09 -20.42 -2.47
N GLU A 17 -28.28 -21.47 -2.56
CA GLU A 17 -28.39 -22.67 -1.74
C GLU A 17 -27.54 -22.63 -0.45
N GLY A 18 -26.51 -21.77 -0.35
CA GLY A 18 -25.64 -21.73 0.82
C GLY A 18 -24.64 -20.58 0.91
N GLU A 19 -23.59 -20.80 1.71
CA GLU A 19 -22.48 -19.87 1.89
C GLU A 19 -21.37 -20.14 0.86
N VAL A 20 -20.54 -19.12 0.64
CA VAL A 20 -19.39 -19.18 -0.27
C VAL A 20 -18.10 -18.83 0.45
N ALA A 21 -16.99 -19.40 -0.01
CA ALA A 21 -15.66 -19.14 0.50
C ALA A 21 -14.67 -18.81 -0.63
N VAL A 22 -13.56 -18.17 -0.28
CA VAL A 22 -12.42 -18.01 -1.18
C VAL A 22 -11.57 -19.28 -1.11
N ASP A 23 -11.43 -19.97 -2.24
CA ASP A 23 -10.54 -21.12 -2.37
C ASP A 23 -9.10 -20.67 -2.64
N SER A 24 -8.92 -19.77 -3.62
CA SER A 24 -7.60 -19.23 -3.97
C SER A 24 -7.68 -17.83 -4.56
N VAL A 25 -6.58 -17.08 -4.39
CA VAL A 25 -6.39 -15.76 -4.99
C VAL A 25 -5.04 -15.72 -5.64
N ASN A 26 -4.99 -15.32 -6.90
CA ASN A 26 -3.76 -15.27 -7.67
C ASN A 26 -3.59 -13.90 -8.33
N TYR A 27 -2.34 -13.49 -8.47
CA TYR A 27 -1.93 -12.32 -9.22
C TYR A 27 -0.87 -12.74 -10.23
N THR A 28 -1.15 -12.53 -11.52
CA THR A 28 -0.26 -12.91 -12.63
C THR A 28 0.54 -11.75 -13.20
N GLY A 29 0.28 -10.53 -12.72
CA GLY A 29 0.96 -9.33 -13.19
C GLY A 29 2.36 -9.15 -12.60
N THR A 30 3.00 -8.04 -12.97
CA THR A 30 4.39 -7.73 -12.57
C THR A 30 4.50 -6.51 -11.67
N ASP A 31 3.38 -5.86 -11.33
CA ASP A 31 3.33 -4.56 -10.66
C ASP A 31 3.43 -4.65 -9.14
N GLY A 32 3.65 -5.85 -8.61
CA GLY A 32 3.84 -6.09 -7.18
C GLY A 32 3.87 -7.58 -6.85
N ILE A 33 3.81 -7.86 -5.55
CA ILE A 33 3.80 -9.22 -4.99
C ILE A 33 2.53 -9.40 -4.19
N LEU A 34 1.79 -10.48 -4.48
CA LEU A 34 0.66 -10.94 -3.69
C LEU A 34 1.15 -12.00 -2.68
N THR A 35 0.72 -11.85 -1.43
CA THR A 35 0.99 -12.79 -0.34
C THR A 35 -0.32 -13.18 0.33
N GLN A 36 -0.58 -14.47 0.49
CA GLN A 36 -1.64 -14.97 1.35
C GLN A 36 -1.10 -15.09 2.79
N ASN A 37 -1.83 -14.53 3.75
CA ASN A 37 -1.43 -14.52 5.16
C ASN A 37 -2.09 -15.69 5.91
N GLU A 38 -1.52 -16.09 7.06
CA GLU A 38 -2.03 -17.21 7.87
C GLU A 38 -3.41 -16.93 8.51
N ASP A 39 -3.81 -15.66 8.61
CA ASP A 39 -5.09 -15.22 9.17
C ASP A 39 -6.24 -15.21 8.13
N GLY A 40 -5.98 -15.67 6.91
CA GLY A 40 -6.97 -15.70 5.81
C GLY A 40 -7.09 -14.38 5.04
N THR A 41 -6.29 -13.37 5.38
CA THR A 41 -6.21 -12.14 4.59
C THR A 41 -5.17 -12.25 3.49
N PHE A 42 -5.18 -11.28 2.57
CA PHE A 42 -4.24 -11.20 1.46
C PHE A 42 -3.58 -9.82 1.47
N SER A 43 -2.26 -9.82 1.29
CA SER A 43 -1.44 -8.62 1.22
C SER A 43 -0.90 -8.43 -0.18
N PHE A 44 -1.11 -7.25 -0.77
CA PHE A 44 -0.44 -6.84 -2.01
C PHE A 44 0.61 -5.78 -1.70
N ALA A 45 1.84 -6.03 -2.13
CA ALA A 45 2.96 -5.11 -2.06
C ALA A 45 3.26 -4.58 -3.48
N PRO A 46 2.71 -3.41 -3.87
CA PRO A 46 3.02 -2.80 -5.15
C PRO A 46 4.51 -2.47 -5.29
N ASN A 47 4.99 -2.48 -6.53
CA ASN A 47 6.30 -1.94 -6.87
C ASN A 47 6.40 -0.45 -6.52
N GLN A 48 7.62 0.03 -6.30
CA GLN A 48 7.85 1.43 -5.97
C GLN A 48 7.27 2.35 -7.06
N ASN A 49 6.52 3.36 -6.63
CA ASN A 49 5.85 4.34 -7.50
C ASN A 49 4.75 3.78 -8.42
N PHE A 50 4.36 2.51 -8.28
CA PHE A 50 3.21 1.99 -9.00
C PHE A 50 1.92 2.61 -8.45
N ASN A 51 1.11 3.13 -9.35
CA ASN A 51 -0.25 3.60 -9.08
C ASN A 51 -1.09 3.20 -10.28
N GLY A 52 -2.24 2.60 -10.05
CA GLY A 52 -3.07 2.05 -11.11
C GLY A 52 -3.92 0.88 -10.63
N GLU A 53 -4.70 0.33 -11.55
CA GLU A 53 -5.55 -0.82 -11.29
C GLU A 53 -4.75 -2.12 -11.43
N ILE A 54 -4.99 -3.07 -10.52
CA ILE A 54 -4.59 -4.47 -10.67
C ILE A 54 -5.83 -5.36 -10.72
N ALA A 55 -5.71 -6.51 -11.39
CA ALA A 55 -6.73 -7.55 -11.40
C ALA A 55 -6.21 -8.78 -10.66
N LEU A 56 -7.01 -9.28 -9.72
CA LEU A 56 -6.78 -10.54 -9.03
C LEU A 56 -7.73 -11.60 -9.56
N ASP A 57 -7.19 -12.78 -9.86
CA ASP A 57 -7.98 -13.97 -10.17
C ASP A 57 -8.41 -14.61 -8.84
N VAL A 58 -9.71 -14.67 -8.58
CA VAL A 58 -10.28 -15.23 -7.35
C VAL A 58 -11.06 -16.48 -7.70
N VAL A 59 -10.78 -17.59 -7.05
CA VAL A 59 -11.60 -18.80 -7.12
C VAL A 59 -12.51 -18.82 -5.90
N VAL A 60 -13.82 -18.82 -6.15
CA VAL A 60 -14.85 -18.95 -5.14
C VAL A 60 -15.36 -20.38 -5.14
N VAL A 61 -15.62 -20.93 -3.97
CA VAL A 61 -16.13 -22.30 -3.77
C VAL A 61 -17.36 -22.29 -2.88
N ASP A 62 -18.35 -23.12 -3.21
CA ASP A 62 -19.51 -23.37 -2.35
C ASP A 62 -19.24 -24.50 -1.33
N GLU A 63 -20.20 -24.80 -0.47
CA GLU A 63 -20.08 -25.88 0.52
C GLU A 63 -20.01 -27.29 -0.11
N GLU A 64 -20.44 -27.43 -1.36
CA GLU A 64 -20.50 -28.68 -2.12
C GLU A 64 -19.22 -28.93 -2.95
N GLY A 65 -18.33 -27.93 -3.01
CA GLY A 65 -17.05 -27.96 -3.70
C GLY A 65 -17.12 -27.48 -5.16
N ALA A 66 -18.25 -26.95 -5.63
CA ALA A 66 -18.31 -26.33 -6.95
C ALA A 66 -17.56 -25.00 -6.93
N THR A 67 -16.82 -24.72 -8.01
CA THR A 67 -15.94 -23.56 -8.09
C THR A 67 -16.30 -22.63 -9.24
N VAL A 68 -16.11 -21.32 -9.01
CA VAL A 68 -16.30 -20.27 -10.00
C VAL A 68 -15.11 -19.32 -9.98
N ASN A 69 -14.60 -18.98 -11.16
CA ASN A 69 -13.59 -17.94 -11.32
C ASN A 69 -14.24 -16.55 -11.38
N ALA A 70 -13.74 -15.64 -10.55
CA ALA A 70 -14.09 -14.23 -10.51
C ALA A 70 -12.84 -13.36 -10.65
N THR A 71 -13.04 -12.11 -11.02
CA THR A 71 -11.98 -11.10 -11.08
C THR A 71 -12.27 -10.00 -10.07
N ALA A 72 -11.30 -9.69 -9.23
CA ALA A 72 -11.35 -8.54 -8.33
C ALA A 72 -10.42 -7.43 -8.83
N ASN A 73 -10.98 -6.30 -9.21
CA ASN A 73 -10.25 -5.11 -9.63
C ASN A 73 -9.95 -4.23 -8.41
N ILE A 74 -8.67 -3.87 -8.22
CA ILE A 74 -8.20 -3.08 -7.07
C ILE A 74 -7.45 -1.85 -7.57
N ASP A 75 -7.88 -0.68 -7.13
CA ASP A 75 -7.19 0.59 -7.39
C ASP A 75 -6.07 0.84 -6.37
N VAL A 76 -4.82 0.87 -6.85
CA VAL A 76 -3.65 1.30 -6.09
C VAL A 76 -3.51 2.82 -6.20
N LEU A 77 -3.95 3.52 -5.15
CA LEU A 77 -3.90 4.98 -5.10
C LEU A 77 -2.50 5.51 -4.73
N PRO A 78 -2.10 6.67 -5.28
CA PRO A 78 -0.87 7.34 -4.87
C PRO A 78 -0.92 7.78 -3.41
N ILE A 79 0.13 7.42 -2.68
CA ILE A 79 0.40 7.97 -1.36
C ILE A 79 1.26 9.22 -1.56
N ASN A 80 0.79 10.35 -1.09
CA ASN A 80 1.56 11.59 -1.11
C ASN A 80 2.57 11.58 0.05
N ASP A 81 3.86 11.64 -0.26
CA ASP A 81 4.90 11.76 0.77
C ASP A 81 4.94 13.20 1.31
N ALA A 82 4.80 13.35 2.63
CA ALA A 82 5.05 14.63 3.28
C ALA A 82 6.54 15.00 3.16
N PRO A 83 6.89 16.28 2.95
CA PRO A 83 8.29 16.68 2.89
C PRO A 83 8.99 16.37 4.21
N VAL A 84 10.05 15.55 4.14
CA VAL A 84 10.93 15.29 5.30
C VAL A 84 11.78 16.55 5.53
N GLN A 85 11.45 17.34 6.55
CA GLN A 85 12.30 18.46 6.95
C GLN A 85 13.56 17.94 7.65
N VAL A 86 14.65 17.79 6.90
CA VAL A 86 15.98 17.64 7.49
C VAL A 86 16.40 19.02 8.01
N LEU A 87 16.21 19.27 9.30
CA LEU A 87 16.80 20.43 9.96
C LEU A 87 18.31 20.20 10.10
N THR A 88 19.10 20.57 9.09
CA THR A 88 20.53 20.76 9.31
C THR A 88 20.71 22.06 10.10
N PRO A 89 21.24 22.07 11.33
CA PRO A 89 21.61 23.33 11.95
C PRO A 89 22.77 23.93 11.17
N THR A 90 22.51 24.97 10.37
CA THR A 90 23.56 25.79 9.76
C THR A 90 24.29 26.52 10.89
N ARG A 91 25.55 26.15 11.13
CA ARG A 91 26.43 26.81 12.11
C ARG A 91 26.62 28.27 11.70
N LEU A 92 26.11 29.21 12.48
CA LEU A 92 26.38 30.65 12.31
C LEU A 92 27.86 30.93 12.67
N THR A 93 28.72 31.06 11.67
CA THR A 93 30.06 31.62 11.86
C THR A 93 29.94 33.15 11.92
N LYS A 94 29.83 33.71 13.12
CA LYS A 94 29.94 35.17 13.31
C LYS A 94 31.40 35.58 13.11
N MET A 95 31.68 36.28 12.02
CA MET A 95 32.97 36.89 11.73
C MET A 95 33.13 38.17 12.57
N VAL A 96 34.23 38.30 13.30
CA VAL A 96 34.60 39.45 14.15
C VAL A 96 35.32 40.51 13.31
N LEU A 97 34.96 41.80 13.48
CA LEU A 97 35.83 42.94 13.15
C LEU A 97 36.05 43.83 14.40
N LEU A 98 37.30 44.01 14.81
CA LEU A 98 37.86 45.15 15.58
C LEU A 98 38.96 45.75 14.66
N PRO A 99 39.33 47.06 14.61
CA PRO A 99 39.46 47.99 15.76
C PRO A 99 39.26 49.53 15.53
N SER A 100 39.22 50.27 16.66
CA SER A 100 39.74 51.62 17.04
C SER A 100 39.39 52.96 16.35
N ALA A 101 38.93 53.93 17.17
CA ALA A 101 39.48 55.30 17.26
C ALA A 101 39.21 55.94 18.65
N LYS A 102 40.24 56.61 19.22
CA LYS A 102 40.20 57.40 20.47
C LYS A 102 39.45 58.73 20.25
N SER A 103 38.75 59.24 21.27
CA SER A 103 39.07 60.55 21.88
C SER A 103 38.20 60.81 23.11
N SER A 104 38.85 61.32 24.16
CA SER A 104 38.24 61.89 25.37
C SER A 104 37.64 63.26 25.06
N PHE A 105 36.57 63.60 25.77
CA PHE A 105 36.55 64.78 26.64
C PHE A 105 36.10 64.31 28.02
#